data_AF-A0A5C7TL13-F1
#
_entry.id   AF-A0A5C7TL13-F1
#
_cell.length_a   1.000
_cell.length_b   1.000
_cell.length_c   1.000
_cell.angle_alpha   90.00
_cell.angle_beta   90.00
_cell.angle_gamma   90.00
#
_symmetry.space_group_name_H-M   'P 1'
#
loop_
_entity.id
_entity.type
_entity.pdbx_description
1 polymer ?
#
loop_
_entity_poly.entity_id
_entity_poly.type
_entity_poly.pdbx_seq_one_letter_code
_entity_poly.pdbx_strand_id
1 'polypeptide(L)'
;MLVPFKLRTPVTMALTLWLSTSALAATPPLPGKELWLFGGGERICSSVEPEYCEASQQQAAQAYFAAQQAQTGKSYRCDKTSLQLLQQLPHWPVAGDSETRRVSILRALRSQQDQIISKAELDTFSTQHRLSDDEYSVIEDSCEVRPQRPDGSTARMAVYWPGTYAVTQQLFQSFVTSAQQRRQLRNPQTPATQKPRLLLITASSYNPYEWVDYYQQLFQAAGAEVDWLPLEPALSQQPQPWNCNKIEAGRLKHSGQLRRAERYPELAAQQQKLCADPNAMAELIERADAVFINGGDQSLTLRALTGPDGKWLALTERLLQRVRFDAVPLGGSSAGNAVQSGRPLGDIAMISGGRSAHALQFGALAHDIDAPLCRLNQSCGKLLADEQLTYRPQGGLQLFSLGVADTHFRERNREGRLLTLVQEAKAPAGFGVDEATVLRASFAPDKDGNGQDAALEVLGSGAVWVVDRTSAQGSFNAPDANLTQLKVSRLLPGDRVHWQQSAGTAVKYQGQLSCGVPAATDAAKVDSEAYAPLTQPGLKVRWLFGQDGKVAACQRSDGRWHYLAQPLSLQLNRTQG
;
A
#
# COMPACT_ATOMS: atom_id res chain seq x y z
N MET A 1 2.11 -31.14 -95.50
CA MET A 1 1.46 -32.32 -94.86
C MET A 1 0.50 -31.83 -93.78
N LEU A 2 -0.53 -32.62 -93.46
CA LEU A 2 -1.74 -32.17 -92.76
C LEU A 2 -1.54 -31.85 -91.26
N VAL A 3 -1.97 -30.68 -90.80
CA VAL A 3 -2.58 -30.45 -89.47
C VAL A 3 -3.61 -29.31 -89.59
N PRO A 4 -4.93 -29.51 -89.31
CA PRO A 4 -5.96 -28.49 -89.49
C PRO A 4 -6.71 -28.05 -88.20
N PHE A 5 -7.23 -26.80 -88.21
CA PHE A 5 -8.39 -26.30 -87.42
C PHE A 5 -8.27 -26.30 -85.87
N LYS A 6 -9.01 -25.55 -85.02
CA LYS A 6 -10.03 -24.44 -85.07
C LYS A 6 -10.00 -23.77 -83.65
N LEU A 7 -10.49 -22.57 -83.32
CA LEU A 7 -11.31 -21.54 -84.00
C LEU A 7 -10.91 -20.12 -83.45
N ARG A 8 -11.86 -19.19 -83.26
CA ARG A 8 -11.74 -17.91 -82.51
C ARG A 8 -13.03 -17.65 -81.71
N THR A 9 -12.92 -17.03 -80.53
CA THR A 9 -13.99 -16.31 -79.79
C THR A 9 -13.37 -15.45 -78.65
N PRO A 10 -14.06 -14.49 -78.01
CA PRO A 10 -13.85 -13.07 -78.30
C PRO A 10 -13.23 -12.25 -77.15
N VAL A 11 -12.94 -10.98 -77.41
CA VAL A 11 -12.39 -10.02 -76.43
C VAL A 11 -13.53 -9.39 -75.60
N THR A 12 -13.43 -9.48 -74.28
CA THR A 12 -14.23 -8.70 -73.31
C THR A 12 -13.30 -7.85 -72.44
N MET A 13 -13.54 -6.54 -72.42
CA MET A 13 -12.79 -5.58 -71.61
C MET A 13 -13.29 -5.64 -70.15
N ALA A 14 -12.44 -6.08 -69.22
CA ALA A 14 -12.78 -6.13 -67.80
C ALA A 14 -12.41 -4.80 -67.11
N LEU A 15 -13.42 -4.08 -66.63
CA LEU A 15 -13.26 -2.84 -65.87
C LEU A 15 -12.91 -3.17 -64.42
N THR A 16 -11.63 -3.07 -64.04
CA THR A 16 -11.19 -3.31 -62.65
C THR A 16 -11.59 -2.17 -61.72
N LEU A 17 -12.74 -2.32 -61.03
CA LEU A 17 -13.04 -1.52 -59.85
C LEU A 17 -12.03 -1.84 -58.73
N TRP A 18 -11.20 -0.88 -58.37
CA TRP A 18 -10.41 -0.93 -57.14
C TRP A 18 -11.32 -0.63 -55.95
N LEU A 19 -11.93 -1.69 -55.40
CA LEU A 19 -12.57 -1.63 -54.08
C LEU A 19 -11.48 -1.47 -53.02
N SER A 20 -11.20 -0.22 -52.65
CA SER A 20 -10.35 0.11 -51.51
C SER A 20 -11.06 -0.32 -50.22
N THR A 21 -10.83 -1.56 -49.79
CA THR A 21 -11.22 -2.03 -48.45
C THR A 21 -10.36 -1.29 -47.42
N SER A 22 -10.85 -0.13 -46.96
CA SER A 22 -10.35 0.52 -45.77
C SER A 22 -10.67 -0.36 -44.56
N ALA A 23 -9.78 -1.32 -44.30
CA ALA A 23 -9.78 -2.09 -43.07
C ALA A 23 -9.60 -1.10 -41.92
N LEU A 24 -10.70 -0.83 -41.21
CA LEU A 24 -10.67 -0.17 -39.91
C LEU A 24 -9.77 -1.03 -39.02
N ALA A 25 -8.56 -0.55 -38.75
CA ALA A 25 -7.64 -1.20 -37.83
C ALA A 25 -8.33 -1.26 -36.46
N ALA A 26 -8.76 -2.46 -36.07
CA ALA A 26 -9.43 -2.66 -34.80
C ALA A 26 -8.50 -2.20 -33.67
N THR A 27 -8.99 -1.31 -32.81
CA THR A 27 -8.24 -0.83 -31.65
C THR A 27 -7.80 -2.05 -30.83
N PRO A 28 -6.50 -2.19 -30.48
CA PRO A 28 -6.04 -3.34 -29.71
C PRO A 28 -6.80 -3.41 -28.38
N PRO A 29 -7.18 -4.60 -27.89
CA PRO A 29 -7.90 -4.73 -26.63
C PRO A 29 -7.05 -4.20 -25.48
N LEU A 30 -7.69 -3.55 -24.51
CA LEU A 30 -7.01 -3.06 -23.33
C LEU A 30 -6.39 -4.23 -22.54
N PRO A 31 -5.19 -4.06 -21.95
CA PRO A 31 -4.64 -5.02 -21.01
C PRO A 31 -5.48 -5.07 -19.74
N GLY A 32 -5.34 -6.13 -18.95
CA GLY A 32 -5.97 -6.22 -17.65
C GLY A 32 -5.46 -5.17 -16.65
N LYS A 33 -6.06 -5.20 -15.46
CA LYS A 33 -5.63 -4.43 -14.28
C LYS A 33 -4.13 -4.53 -14.04
N GLU A 34 -3.55 -3.48 -13.49
CA GLU A 34 -2.14 -3.48 -13.08
C GLU A 34 -1.97 -2.83 -11.73
N LEU A 35 -1.25 -3.55 -10.88
CA LEU A 35 -1.10 -3.24 -9.47
C LEU A 35 0.39 -3.06 -9.18
N TRP A 36 0.73 -1.96 -8.54
CA TRP A 36 2.08 -1.64 -8.09
C TRP A 36 2.08 -1.71 -6.56
N LEU A 37 2.58 -2.82 -6.05
CA LEU A 37 2.62 -3.15 -4.63
C LEU A 37 3.98 -2.69 -4.07
N PHE A 38 4.03 -1.46 -3.57
CA PHE A 38 5.24 -0.89 -2.97
C PHE A 38 5.38 -1.39 -1.51
N GLY A 39 6.59 -1.79 -1.12
CA GLY A 39 6.86 -2.34 0.22
C GLY A 39 6.86 -1.32 1.35
N GLY A 40 6.91 -0.01 1.06
CA GLY A 40 7.14 1.03 2.06
C GLY A 40 8.62 1.39 2.19
N GLY A 41 8.93 2.38 3.02
CA GLY A 41 10.31 2.80 3.27
C GLY A 41 11.00 3.40 2.04
N GLU A 42 10.24 3.99 1.11
CA GLU A 42 10.79 4.66 -0.07
C GLU A 42 11.63 5.88 0.36
N ARG A 43 12.97 5.77 0.25
CA ARG A 43 13.88 6.85 0.64
C ARG A 43 13.77 8.04 -0.31
N ILE A 44 12.96 9.03 0.09
CA ILE A 44 12.65 10.25 -0.64
C ILE A 44 13.26 11.42 0.12
N CYS A 45 14.05 12.25 -0.58
CA CYS A 45 14.63 13.45 0.02
C CYS A 45 13.55 14.51 0.24
N SER A 46 13.16 14.70 1.50
CA SER A 46 12.10 15.64 1.88
C SER A 46 12.52 16.52 3.07
N SER A 47 11.81 17.63 3.26
CA SER A 47 12.09 18.55 4.37
C SER A 47 11.83 17.93 5.74
N VAL A 48 10.94 16.93 5.82
CA VAL A 48 10.58 16.23 7.06
C VAL A 48 11.33 14.91 7.27
N GLU A 49 12.05 14.42 6.25
CA GLU A 49 12.92 13.25 6.28
C GLU A 49 14.28 13.56 5.60
N PRO A 50 15.02 14.60 6.06
CA PRO A 50 16.26 15.03 5.41
C PRO A 50 17.37 13.96 5.47
N GLU A 51 17.29 12.98 6.36
CA GLU A 51 18.18 11.82 6.44
C GLU A 51 18.07 10.88 5.23
N TYR A 52 16.97 10.94 4.46
CA TYR A 52 16.80 10.16 3.22
C TYR A 52 17.33 10.86 1.97
N CYS A 53 17.85 12.08 2.11
CA CYS A 53 18.59 12.74 1.04
C CYS A 53 19.94 12.06 0.78
N GLU A 54 20.29 11.90 -0.50
CA GLU A 54 21.60 11.42 -0.91
C GLU A 54 22.70 12.28 -0.27
N ALA A 55 23.73 11.63 0.28
CA ALA A 55 24.80 12.31 1.01
C ALA A 55 25.49 13.42 0.19
N SER A 56 25.60 13.23 -1.14
CA SER A 56 26.16 14.22 -2.07
C SER A 56 25.28 15.47 -2.27
N GLN A 57 23.99 15.39 -1.91
CA GLN A 57 22.98 16.41 -2.16
C GLN A 57 22.47 17.09 -0.88
N GLN A 58 22.87 16.66 0.32
CA GLN A 58 22.32 17.15 1.59
C GLN A 58 22.37 18.69 1.73
N GLN A 59 23.50 19.32 1.39
CA GLN A 59 23.63 20.78 1.49
C GLN A 59 22.68 21.52 0.51
N ALA A 60 22.52 21.00 -0.71
CA ALA A 60 21.62 21.55 -1.70
C ALA A 60 20.15 21.36 -1.30
N ALA A 61 19.81 20.20 -0.75
CA ALA A 61 18.48 19.90 -0.20
C ALA A 61 18.13 20.84 0.97
N GLN A 62 19.04 21.02 1.94
CA GLN A 62 18.84 21.96 3.06
C GLN A 62 18.64 23.40 2.59
N ALA A 63 19.47 23.87 1.64
CA ALA A 63 19.32 25.20 1.05
C ALA A 63 17.97 25.35 0.31
N TYR A 64 17.53 24.31 -0.40
CA TYR A 64 16.23 24.28 -1.06
C TYR A 64 15.07 24.32 -0.04
N PHE A 65 15.09 23.49 1.01
CA PHE A 65 14.05 23.48 2.04
C PHE A 65 13.95 24.83 2.78
N ALA A 66 15.09 25.45 3.08
CA ALA A 66 15.14 26.79 3.67
C ALA A 66 14.57 27.87 2.73
N ALA A 67 14.93 27.83 1.44
CA ALA A 67 14.41 28.75 0.43
C ALA A 67 12.90 28.60 0.21
N GLN A 68 12.37 27.38 0.33
CA GLN A 68 10.91 27.12 0.30
C GLN A 68 10.18 27.50 1.59
N GLN A 69 10.90 27.85 2.68
CA GLN A 69 10.33 27.95 4.03
C GLN A 69 9.50 26.71 4.38
N ALA A 70 10.07 25.53 4.07
CA ALA A 70 9.37 24.26 4.19
C ALA A 70 9.16 23.86 5.66
N GLN A 71 8.10 23.11 5.92
CA GLN A 71 7.91 22.41 7.19
C GLN A 71 9.01 21.35 7.34
N THR A 72 9.89 21.50 8.34
CA THR A 72 11.00 20.56 8.62
C THR A 72 10.75 19.58 9.75
N GLY A 73 9.56 19.65 10.36
CA GLY A 73 9.16 18.77 11.46
C GLY A 73 7.83 19.19 12.06
N LYS A 74 7.54 18.66 13.25
CA LYS A 74 6.38 19.05 14.06
C LYS A 74 6.83 19.86 15.27
N SER A 75 6.00 20.82 15.65
CA SER A 75 6.15 21.61 16.88
C SER A 75 4.80 21.65 17.59
N TYR A 76 4.83 21.73 18.91
CA TYR A 76 3.64 21.60 19.74
C TYR A 76 3.57 22.78 20.71
N ARG A 77 2.39 23.38 20.86
CA ARG A 77 2.11 24.42 21.83
C ARG A 77 0.74 24.16 22.45
N CYS A 78 0.73 23.55 23.63
CA CYS A 78 -0.50 23.35 24.39
C CYS A 78 -0.97 24.67 25.00
N ASP A 79 -1.67 25.46 24.19
CA ASP A 79 -2.30 26.71 24.60
C ASP A 79 -3.62 26.48 25.36
N LYS A 80 -4.22 27.58 25.85
CA LYS A 80 -5.50 27.53 26.59
C LYS A 80 -6.62 26.81 25.80
N THR A 81 -6.68 26.98 24.48
CA THR A 81 -7.67 26.32 23.61
C THR A 81 -7.42 24.82 23.55
N SER A 82 -6.16 24.42 23.38
CA SER A 82 -5.70 23.02 23.39
C SER A 82 -6.09 22.32 24.70
N LEU A 83 -5.78 22.94 25.84
CA LEU A 83 -6.12 22.44 27.17
C LEU A 83 -7.63 22.38 27.42
N GLN A 84 -8.41 23.32 26.86
CA GLN A 84 -9.86 23.30 26.96
C GLN A 84 -10.47 22.17 26.13
N LEU A 85 -9.98 21.91 24.91
CA LEU A 85 -10.40 20.77 24.08
C LEU A 85 -10.13 19.45 24.80
N LEU A 86 -8.91 19.24 25.29
CA LEU A 86 -8.51 18.06 26.07
C LEU A 86 -9.39 17.88 27.33
N GLN A 87 -9.73 18.97 28.02
CA GLN A 87 -10.64 18.94 29.17
C GLN A 87 -12.07 18.55 28.79
N GLN A 88 -12.53 18.92 27.60
CA GLN A 88 -13.90 18.72 27.08
C GLN A 88 -14.11 17.42 26.29
N LEU A 89 -13.08 16.57 26.13
CA LEU A 89 -13.23 15.26 25.47
C LEU A 89 -14.34 14.42 26.14
N PRO A 90 -15.14 13.63 25.39
CA PRO A 90 -16.19 12.82 26.01
C PRO A 90 -15.62 11.84 27.05
N HIS A 91 -14.54 11.14 26.68
CA HIS A 91 -13.78 10.27 27.56
C HIS A 91 -12.27 10.49 27.35
N TRP A 92 -11.47 10.30 28.39
CA TRP A 92 -10.02 10.26 28.26
C TRP A 92 -9.57 8.87 27.79
N PRO A 93 -8.64 8.73 26.81
CA PRO A 93 -8.49 7.49 26.05
C PRO A 93 -7.56 6.48 26.74
N VAL A 94 -7.98 6.01 27.92
CA VAL A 94 -7.30 4.98 28.70
C VAL A 94 -8.30 3.95 29.22
N ALA A 95 -7.82 2.79 29.65
CA ALA A 95 -8.61 1.86 30.45
C ALA A 95 -8.58 2.28 31.93
N GLY A 96 -9.64 1.97 32.69
CA GLY A 96 -9.72 2.21 34.13
C GLY A 96 -10.14 3.64 34.49
N ASP A 97 -9.47 4.24 35.48
CA ASP A 97 -9.79 5.57 36.02
C ASP A 97 -9.34 6.70 35.07
N SER A 98 -10.16 6.91 34.04
CA SER A 98 -9.93 7.87 32.97
C SER A 98 -9.97 9.33 33.43
N GLU A 99 -10.81 9.69 34.40
CA GLU A 99 -10.95 11.09 34.85
C GLU A 99 -9.82 11.52 35.79
N THR A 100 -9.39 10.67 36.73
CA THR A 100 -8.19 10.97 37.53
C THR A 100 -6.96 11.09 36.62
N ARG A 101 -6.85 10.22 35.61
CA ARG A 101 -5.78 10.28 34.60
C ARG A 101 -5.84 11.57 33.78
N ARG A 102 -7.02 11.96 33.27
CA ARG A 102 -7.26 13.24 32.57
C ARG A 102 -6.77 14.43 33.39
N VAL A 103 -7.21 14.52 34.65
CA VAL A 103 -6.83 15.63 35.55
C VAL A 103 -5.33 15.65 35.83
N SER A 104 -4.70 14.48 35.96
CA SER A 104 -3.24 14.36 36.14
C SER A 104 -2.46 14.90 34.93
N ILE A 105 -2.81 14.44 33.73
CA ILE A 105 -2.12 14.86 32.49
C ILE A 105 -2.39 16.34 32.17
N LEU A 106 -3.62 16.83 32.33
CA LEU A 106 -3.93 18.25 32.16
C LEU A 106 -3.18 19.15 33.15
N ARG A 107 -2.92 18.69 34.38
CA ARG A 107 -2.10 19.43 35.34
C ARG A 107 -0.64 19.49 34.88
N ALA A 108 -0.11 18.40 34.32
CA ALA A 108 1.25 18.36 33.77
C ALA A 108 1.38 19.28 32.54
N LEU A 109 0.46 19.21 31.57
CA LEU A 109 0.47 20.08 30.39
C LEU A 109 0.34 21.58 30.75
N ARG A 110 -0.41 21.92 31.81
CA ARG A 110 -0.52 23.30 32.32
C ARG A 110 0.81 23.88 32.84
N SER A 111 1.77 23.06 33.29
CA SER A 111 3.08 23.59 33.72
C SER A 111 3.97 24.00 32.54
N GLN A 112 3.64 23.54 31.33
CA GLN A 112 4.30 23.86 30.06
C GLN A 112 3.36 24.65 29.12
N GLN A 113 2.31 25.28 29.66
CA GLN A 113 1.32 25.98 28.84
C GLN A 113 1.97 27.08 28.00
N ASP A 114 1.53 27.20 26.74
CA ASP A 114 2.00 28.19 25.75
C ASP A 114 3.50 28.08 25.36
N GLN A 115 4.26 27.14 25.93
CA GLN A 115 5.61 26.81 25.49
C GLN A 115 5.55 26.08 24.15
N ILE A 116 6.42 26.44 23.21
CA ILE A 116 6.62 25.71 21.96
C ILE A 116 7.68 24.65 22.20
N ILE A 117 7.32 23.37 22.04
CA ILE A 117 8.20 22.22 22.19
C ILE A 117 8.33 21.43 20.88
N SER A 118 9.47 20.77 20.71
CA SER A 118 9.74 19.83 19.61
C SER A 118 9.11 18.46 19.83
N LYS A 119 9.14 17.60 18.81
CA LYS A 119 8.77 16.18 18.95
C LYS A 119 9.60 15.44 20.00
N ALA A 120 10.91 15.67 20.08
CA ALA A 120 11.77 15.01 21.07
C ALA A 120 11.38 15.38 22.52
N GLU A 121 10.93 16.63 22.74
CA GLU A 121 10.43 17.08 24.04
C GLU A 121 9.04 16.51 24.36
N LEU A 122 8.15 16.37 23.37
CA LEU A 122 6.87 15.67 23.53
C LEU A 122 7.08 14.17 23.81
N ASP A 123 8.04 13.52 23.17
CA ASP A 123 8.43 12.12 23.42
C ASP A 123 9.04 11.95 24.83
N THR A 124 9.76 12.98 25.31
CA THR A 124 10.26 13.04 26.69
C THR A 124 9.11 13.20 27.69
N PHE A 125 8.17 14.11 27.44
CA PHE A 125 6.94 14.25 28.24
C PHE A 125 6.15 12.94 28.27
N SER A 126 6.00 12.28 27.12
CA SER A 126 5.34 10.98 26.97
C SER A 126 5.95 9.92 27.88
N THR A 127 7.28 9.80 27.84
CA THR A 127 8.05 8.86 28.67
C THR A 127 7.90 9.18 30.16
N GLN A 128 8.04 10.45 30.54
CA GLN A 128 7.93 10.91 31.93
C GLN A 128 6.56 10.63 32.54
N HIS A 129 5.48 10.86 31.78
CA HIS A 129 4.10 10.68 32.24
C HIS A 129 3.51 9.31 31.91
N ARG A 130 4.27 8.46 31.22
CA ARG A 130 3.87 7.12 30.74
C ARG A 130 2.57 7.18 29.95
N LEU A 131 2.51 8.01 28.91
CA LEU A 131 1.32 8.10 28.06
C LEU A 131 1.09 6.79 27.30
N SER A 132 -0.16 6.44 27.06
CA SER A 132 -0.51 5.49 25.99
C SER A 132 -0.36 6.13 24.62
N ASP A 133 -0.28 5.32 23.56
CA ASP A 133 -0.27 5.81 22.17
C ASP A 133 -1.53 6.65 21.85
N ASP A 134 -2.68 6.28 22.43
CA ASP A 134 -3.93 7.05 22.31
C ASP A 134 -3.83 8.41 23.03
N GLU A 135 -3.28 8.47 24.24
CA GLU A 135 -3.06 9.73 24.97
C GLU A 135 -2.06 10.63 24.26
N TYR A 136 -0.97 10.06 23.74
CA TYR A 136 0.01 10.77 22.94
C TYR A 136 -0.64 11.39 21.71
N SER A 137 -1.37 10.59 20.93
CA SER A 137 -2.01 11.03 19.68
C SER A 137 -3.03 12.14 19.91
N VAL A 138 -3.78 12.11 21.02
CA VAL A 138 -4.75 13.16 21.38
C VAL A 138 -4.09 14.46 21.81
N ILE A 139 -2.95 14.39 22.49
CA ILE A 139 -2.15 15.57 22.85
C ILE A 139 -1.44 16.14 21.62
N GLU A 140 -0.88 15.27 20.77
CA GLU A 140 -0.32 15.63 19.46
C GLU A 140 -1.37 16.40 18.65
N ASP A 141 -2.58 15.84 18.52
CA ASP A 141 -3.66 16.45 17.77
C ASP A 141 -4.13 17.80 18.33
N SER A 142 -4.23 17.89 19.66
CA SER A 142 -4.68 19.10 20.34
C SER A 142 -3.66 20.22 20.31
N CYS A 143 -2.35 19.91 20.33
CA CYS A 143 -1.29 20.90 20.55
C CYS A 143 -0.36 21.14 19.34
N GLU A 144 -0.35 20.30 18.30
CA GLU A 144 0.53 20.49 17.13
C GLU A 144 0.18 21.79 16.37
N VAL A 145 1.17 22.66 16.24
CA VAL A 145 1.11 23.92 15.49
C VAL A 145 1.82 23.75 14.15
N ARG A 146 1.16 24.14 13.06
CA ARG A 146 1.81 24.22 11.74
C ARG A 146 2.44 25.61 11.58
N PRO A 147 3.72 25.73 11.20
CA PRO A 147 4.32 27.03 10.94
C PRO A 147 3.56 27.78 9.84
N GLN A 148 3.45 29.10 9.97
CA GLN A 148 2.89 29.97 8.94
C GLN A 148 4.02 30.70 8.19
N ARG A 149 3.80 30.94 6.90
CA ARG A 149 4.64 31.80 6.06
C ARG A 149 4.25 33.29 6.26
N PRO A 150 5.10 34.24 5.83
CA PRO A 150 4.80 35.68 5.94
C PRO A 150 3.54 36.14 5.21
N ASP A 151 3.03 35.36 4.24
CA ASP A 151 1.79 35.61 3.51
C ASP A 151 0.53 35.06 4.23
N GLY A 152 0.69 34.40 5.38
CA GLY A 152 -0.38 33.77 6.17
C GLY A 152 -0.71 32.34 5.76
N SER A 153 -0.13 31.80 4.68
CA SER A 153 -0.29 30.40 4.30
C SER A 153 0.45 29.45 5.25
N THR A 154 0.04 28.18 5.32
CA THR A 154 0.77 27.19 6.11
C THR A 154 2.04 26.71 5.39
N ALA A 155 3.10 26.46 6.17
CA ALA A 155 4.35 25.89 5.68
C ALA A 155 4.09 24.47 5.18
N ARG A 156 4.31 24.25 3.88
CA ARG A 156 4.16 22.94 3.23
C ARG A 156 5.39 22.09 3.47
N MET A 157 5.24 20.76 3.49
CA MET A 157 6.41 19.88 3.28
C MET A 157 7.02 20.16 1.90
N ALA A 158 8.31 19.90 1.71
CA ALA A 158 8.96 20.03 0.40
C ALA A 158 9.71 18.75 0.02
N VAL A 159 9.62 18.35 -1.24
CA VAL A 159 10.40 17.21 -1.80
C VAL A 159 11.49 17.75 -2.70
N TYR A 160 12.75 17.41 -2.42
CA TYR A 160 13.89 17.79 -3.25
C TYR A 160 14.29 16.63 -4.15
N TRP A 161 13.63 16.55 -5.31
CA TRP A 161 13.80 15.46 -6.27
C TRP A 161 15.26 15.13 -6.64
N PRO A 162 16.16 16.10 -6.91
CA PRO A 162 17.56 15.79 -7.24
C PRO A 162 18.35 15.09 -6.12
N GLY A 163 17.91 15.23 -4.86
CA GLY A 163 18.50 14.55 -3.71
C GLY A 163 17.87 13.20 -3.37
N THR A 164 16.80 12.80 -4.04
CA THR A 164 16.23 11.45 -3.90
C THR A 164 17.10 10.46 -4.66
N TYR A 165 17.46 9.33 -4.05
CA TYR A 165 18.29 8.31 -4.69
C TYR A 165 17.72 7.85 -6.03
N ALA A 166 18.59 7.66 -7.04
CA ALA A 166 18.18 7.34 -8.41
C ALA A 166 17.27 6.10 -8.54
N VAL A 167 17.47 5.07 -7.70
CA VAL A 167 16.58 3.89 -7.67
C VAL A 167 15.16 4.25 -7.22
N THR A 168 15.01 5.11 -6.22
CA THR A 168 13.70 5.61 -5.76
C THR A 168 13.07 6.51 -6.84
N GLN A 169 13.86 7.38 -7.48
CA GLN A 169 13.39 8.19 -8.62
C GLN A 169 12.80 7.30 -9.72
N GLN A 170 13.53 6.24 -10.09
CA GLN A 170 13.13 5.29 -11.13
C GLN A 170 11.82 4.57 -10.78
N LEU A 171 11.56 4.22 -9.52
CA LEU A 171 10.30 3.59 -9.11
C LEU A 171 9.09 4.47 -9.45
N PHE A 172 9.10 5.73 -9.01
CA PHE A 172 7.98 6.65 -9.22
C PHE A 172 7.86 7.08 -10.69
N GLN A 173 8.98 7.32 -11.39
CA GLN A 173 8.97 7.59 -12.83
C GLN A 173 8.41 6.42 -13.65
N SER A 174 8.74 5.17 -13.27
CA SER A 174 8.24 3.97 -13.96
C SER A 174 6.73 3.79 -13.77
N PHE A 175 6.20 4.11 -12.58
CA PHE A 175 4.75 4.11 -12.34
C PHE A 175 4.03 5.16 -13.19
N VAL A 176 4.55 6.40 -13.22
CA VAL A 176 4.01 7.50 -14.05
C VAL A 176 4.09 7.16 -15.54
N THR A 177 5.18 6.54 -15.98
CA THR A 177 5.33 6.08 -17.37
C THR A 177 4.30 4.99 -17.73
N SER A 178 4.00 4.04 -16.83
CA SER A 178 2.94 3.06 -17.06
C SER A 178 1.57 3.73 -17.19
N ALA A 179 1.26 4.71 -16.34
CA ALA A 179 0.01 5.48 -16.44
C ALA A 179 -0.13 6.19 -17.81
N GLN A 180 0.93 6.82 -18.28
CA GLN A 180 1.02 7.46 -19.61
C GLN A 180 0.83 6.44 -20.75
N GLN A 181 1.50 5.29 -20.69
CA GLN A 181 1.38 4.21 -21.69
C GLN A 181 -0.04 3.63 -21.73
N ARG A 182 -0.61 3.30 -20.56
CA ARG A 182 -1.97 2.75 -20.44
C ARG A 182 -3.04 3.76 -20.85
N ARG A 183 -2.84 5.06 -20.59
CA ARG A 183 -3.68 6.13 -21.17
C ARG A 183 -3.62 6.13 -22.68
N GLN A 184 -2.44 5.99 -23.30
CA GLN A 184 -2.32 5.97 -24.76
C GLN A 184 -3.11 4.82 -25.40
N LEU A 185 -3.27 3.70 -24.70
CA LEU A 185 -4.13 2.58 -25.13
C LEU A 185 -5.62 2.92 -25.01
N ARG A 186 -6.05 3.61 -23.93
CA ARG A 186 -7.43 4.10 -23.77
C ARG A 186 -7.81 5.19 -24.78
N ASN A 187 -6.92 6.15 -24.99
CA ASN A 187 -7.14 7.33 -25.82
C ASN A 187 -5.89 7.63 -26.67
N PRO A 188 -5.75 6.99 -27.85
CA PRO A 188 -4.60 7.18 -28.73
C PRO A 188 -4.43 8.60 -29.27
N GLN A 189 -5.45 9.47 -29.16
CA GLN A 189 -5.39 10.86 -29.62
C GLN A 189 -4.78 11.80 -28.58
N THR A 190 -4.65 11.38 -27.32
CA THR A 190 -3.97 12.19 -26.29
C THR A 190 -2.48 12.32 -26.65
N PRO A 191 -1.89 13.52 -26.69
CA PRO A 191 -0.47 13.68 -26.98
C PRO A 191 0.39 12.93 -25.96
N ALA A 192 1.40 12.19 -26.42
CA ALA A 192 2.36 11.53 -25.54
C ALA A 192 3.07 12.53 -24.60
N THR A 193 3.26 13.77 -25.03
CA THR A 193 3.83 14.87 -24.23
C THR A 193 2.93 15.37 -23.09
N GLN A 194 1.63 15.08 -23.12
CA GLN A 194 0.71 15.46 -22.03
C GLN A 194 0.98 14.57 -20.81
N LYS A 195 1.21 15.18 -19.64
CA LYS A 195 1.39 14.46 -18.37
C LYS A 195 0.16 13.61 -18.05
N PRO A 196 0.31 12.38 -17.52
CA PRO A 196 -0.83 11.59 -17.03
C PRO A 196 -1.37 12.21 -15.74
N ARG A 197 -2.67 12.05 -15.49
CA ARG A 197 -3.30 12.47 -14.22
C ARG A 197 -3.29 11.36 -13.18
N LEU A 198 -2.63 11.60 -12.05
CA LEU A 198 -2.61 10.70 -10.90
C LEU A 198 -3.62 11.16 -9.86
N LEU A 199 -4.48 10.24 -9.43
CA LEU A 199 -5.41 10.45 -8.34
C LEU A 199 -4.80 9.94 -7.03
N LEU A 200 -4.46 10.86 -6.14
CA LEU A 200 -3.87 10.57 -4.83
C LEU A 200 -4.96 10.35 -3.77
N ILE A 201 -4.85 9.25 -3.03
CA ILE A 201 -5.64 8.93 -1.85
C ILE A 201 -4.69 8.81 -0.65
N THR A 202 -4.86 9.70 0.33
CA THR A 202 -4.07 9.75 1.56
C THR A 202 -4.76 9.11 2.77
N ALA A 203 -5.85 8.38 2.51
CA ALA A 203 -6.76 7.83 3.51
C ALA A 203 -6.20 6.65 4.35
N SER A 204 -4.96 6.20 4.10
CA SER A 204 -4.28 5.27 5.03
C SER A 204 -3.77 6.00 6.27
N SER A 205 -3.47 7.30 6.19
CA SER A 205 -2.87 8.04 7.31
C SER A 205 -3.89 8.41 8.38
N TYR A 206 -3.45 8.38 9.64
CA TYR A 206 -4.23 8.91 10.76
C TYR A 206 -4.58 10.40 10.57
N ASN A 207 -3.73 11.16 9.89
CA ASN A 207 -4.06 12.47 9.35
C ASN A 207 -4.06 12.41 7.82
N PRO A 208 -5.23 12.42 7.13
CA PRO A 208 -5.29 12.34 5.68
C PRO A 208 -4.70 13.59 4.98
N TYR A 209 -4.43 14.67 5.70
CA TYR A 209 -3.84 15.89 5.12
C TYR A 209 -2.32 15.88 5.12
N GLU A 210 -1.70 15.18 6.07
CA GLU A 210 -0.27 15.28 6.40
C GLU A 210 0.64 15.03 5.19
N TRP A 211 0.32 14.01 4.39
CA TRP A 211 1.16 13.54 3.29
C TRP A 211 0.73 14.05 1.91
N VAL A 212 -0.27 14.94 1.83
CA VAL A 212 -0.76 15.46 0.54
C VAL A 212 0.31 16.28 -0.16
N ASP A 213 0.96 17.20 0.56
CA ASP A 213 2.03 18.04 0.02
C ASP A 213 3.21 17.21 -0.53
N TYR A 214 3.57 16.16 0.22
CA TYR A 214 4.67 15.25 -0.08
C TYR A 214 4.42 14.47 -1.37
N TYR A 215 3.30 13.73 -1.45
CA TYR A 215 2.99 12.91 -2.62
C TYR A 215 2.64 13.73 -3.85
N GLN A 216 2.02 14.91 -3.70
CA GLN A 216 1.81 15.84 -4.81
C GLN A 216 3.15 16.24 -5.46
N GLN A 217 4.12 16.71 -4.68
CA GLN A 217 5.42 17.12 -5.21
C GLN A 217 6.22 15.95 -5.76
N LEU A 218 6.21 14.81 -5.09
CA LEU A 218 6.87 13.58 -5.54
C LEU A 218 6.39 13.15 -6.94
N PHE A 219 5.07 13.06 -7.14
CA PHE A 219 4.52 12.63 -8.43
C PHE A 219 4.58 13.72 -9.50
N GLN A 220 4.50 15.01 -9.12
CA GLN A 220 4.75 16.12 -10.05
C GLN A 220 6.19 16.11 -10.59
N ALA A 221 7.17 15.82 -9.73
CA ALA A 221 8.58 15.66 -10.10
C ALA A 221 8.83 14.38 -10.93
N ALA A 222 8.12 13.29 -10.61
CA ALA A 222 8.12 12.06 -11.41
C ALA A 222 7.41 12.19 -12.77
N GLY A 223 6.71 13.31 -13.03
CA GLY A 223 6.16 13.67 -14.34
C GLY A 223 4.64 13.67 -14.48
N ALA A 224 3.87 13.50 -13.40
CA ALA A 224 2.40 13.52 -13.43
C ALA A 224 1.79 14.92 -13.19
N GLU A 225 0.52 15.08 -13.54
CA GLU A 225 -0.39 16.00 -12.85
C GLU A 225 -1.05 15.25 -11.69
N VAL A 226 -1.26 15.90 -10.54
CA VAL A 226 -1.77 15.21 -9.33
C VAL A 226 -3.05 15.87 -8.84
N ASP A 227 -4.14 15.11 -8.88
CA ASP A 227 -5.42 15.42 -8.23
C ASP A 227 -5.47 14.67 -6.87
N TRP A 228 -6.04 15.27 -5.82
CA TRP A 228 -6.21 14.62 -4.52
C TRP A 228 -7.68 14.36 -4.24
N LEU A 229 -8.02 13.12 -3.86
CA LEU A 229 -9.37 12.68 -3.48
C LEU A 229 -9.48 12.66 -1.94
N PRO A 230 -10.15 13.64 -1.31
CA PRO A 230 -10.09 13.85 0.14
C PRO A 230 -11.14 13.01 0.89
N LEU A 231 -11.24 11.71 0.58
CA LEU A 231 -12.13 10.78 1.28
C LEU A 231 -11.52 10.36 2.63
N GLU A 232 -12.36 10.35 3.67
CA GLU A 232 -12.00 9.90 5.01
C GLU A 232 -13.28 9.42 5.74
N PRO A 233 -13.16 8.71 6.89
CA PRO A 233 -14.32 8.23 7.66
C PRO A 233 -15.32 9.33 8.06
N ALA A 234 -14.86 10.55 8.33
CA ALA A 234 -15.71 11.71 8.65
C ALA A 234 -16.68 12.13 7.53
N LEU A 235 -16.39 11.75 6.28
CA LEU A 235 -17.29 11.89 5.13
C LEU A 235 -18.03 10.58 4.85
N SER A 236 -17.30 9.49 4.62
CA SER A 236 -17.85 8.24 4.12
C SER A 236 -18.87 7.59 5.05
N GLN A 237 -18.72 7.77 6.37
CA GLN A 237 -19.62 7.22 7.39
C GLN A 237 -20.89 8.08 7.62
N GLN A 238 -21.06 9.18 6.89
CA GLN A 238 -22.31 9.93 6.84
C GLN A 238 -23.28 9.35 5.78
N PRO A 239 -24.61 9.42 5.98
CA PRO A 239 -25.54 9.21 4.88
C PRO A 239 -25.34 10.25 3.77
N GLN A 240 -25.63 9.87 2.53
CA GLN A 240 -25.66 10.79 1.38
C GLN A 240 -27.03 11.49 1.31
N PRO A 241 -27.11 12.77 0.92
CA PRO A 241 -26.00 13.68 0.64
C PRO A 241 -25.22 14.06 1.91
N TRP A 242 -23.89 14.15 1.80
CA TRP A 242 -23.02 14.46 2.94
C TRP A 242 -23.24 15.86 3.50
N ASN A 243 -23.14 16.00 4.82
CA ASN A 243 -23.16 17.30 5.49
C ASN A 243 -21.74 17.79 5.75
N CYS A 244 -21.23 18.64 4.86
CA CYS A 244 -19.85 19.13 4.89
C CYS A 244 -19.54 19.99 6.14
N ASN A 245 -20.57 20.63 6.72
CA ASN A 245 -20.45 21.34 8.00
C ASN A 245 -20.27 20.40 9.21
N LYS A 246 -20.33 19.07 9.02
CA LYS A 246 -20.12 18.06 10.06
C LYS A 246 -18.79 17.32 9.97
N ILE A 247 -17.88 17.69 9.05
CA ILE A 247 -16.57 17.02 8.91
C ILE A 247 -15.79 17.00 10.23
N GLU A 248 -15.54 18.13 10.91
CA GLU A 248 -14.79 18.13 12.18
C GLU A 248 -15.47 17.30 13.29
N ALA A 249 -16.80 17.33 13.38
CA ALA A 249 -17.54 16.49 14.33
C ALA A 249 -17.45 15.00 13.98
N GLY A 250 -17.46 14.68 12.68
CA GLY A 250 -17.24 13.34 12.15
C GLY A 250 -15.82 12.83 12.42
N ARG A 251 -14.81 13.70 12.33
CA ARG A 251 -13.40 13.39 12.63
C ARG A 251 -13.22 12.92 14.07
N LEU A 252 -13.74 13.68 15.03
CA LEU A 252 -13.74 13.29 16.44
C LEU A 252 -14.51 11.99 16.68
N LYS A 253 -15.69 11.83 16.05
CA LYS A 253 -16.53 10.63 16.22
C LYS A 253 -15.93 9.35 15.63
N HIS A 254 -15.38 9.41 14.42
CA HIS A 254 -14.99 8.24 13.62
C HIS A 254 -13.48 7.94 13.64
N SER A 255 -12.65 8.86 14.14
CA SER A 255 -11.19 8.69 14.23
C SER A 255 -10.56 9.49 15.40
N GLY A 256 -11.33 10.13 16.27
CA GLY A 256 -10.81 10.89 17.41
C GLY A 256 -9.93 12.10 17.09
N GLN A 257 -9.82 12.50 15.81
CA GLN A 257 -8.91 13.56 15.38
C GLN A 257 -9.41 14.94 15.83
N LEU A 258 -8.47 15.85 16.10
CA LEU A 258 -8.77 17.23 16.53
C LEU A 258 -8.02 18.26 15.67
N ARG A 259 -8.60 19.46 15.57
CA ARG A 259 -8.03 20.68 14.95
C ARG A 259 -7.49 20.49 13.51
N ARG A 260 -7.97 19.51 12.76
CA ARG A 260 -7.44 19.16 11.43
C ARG A 260 -7.63 20.29 10.43
N ALA A 261 -8.82 20.89 10.38
CA ALA A 261 -9.08 22.03 9.50
C ALA A 261 -8.32 23.31 9.91
N GLU A 262 -8.04 23.50 11.20
CA GLU A 262 -7.26 24.63 11.69
C GLU A 262 -5.78 24.51 11.29
N ARG A 263 -5.22 23.29 11.34
CA ARG A 263 -3.81 23.02 11.04
C ARG A 263 -3.50 22.97 9.53
N TYR A 264 -4.48 22.58 8.71
CA TYR A 264 -4.35 22.47 7.25
C TYR A 264 -5.52 23.21 6.54
N PRO A 265 -5.65 24.54 6.71
CA PRO A 265 -6.82 25.29 6.26
C PRO A 265 -7.00 25.26 4.74
N GLU A 266 -5.91 25.20 3.97
CA GLU A 266 -5.96 25.11 2.50
C GLU A 266 -6.54 23.77 2.02
N LEU A 267 -6.08 22.66 2.60
CA LEU A 267 -6.57 21.32 2.27
C LEU A 267 -8.00 21.11 2.80
N ALA A 268 -8.35 21.72 3.93
CA ALA A 268 -9.71 21.72 4.45
C ALA A 268 -10.67 22.53 3.59
N ALA A 269 -10.26 23.68 3.05
CA ALA A 269 -11.04 24.41 2.06
C ALA A 269 -11.25 23.60 0.77
N GLN A 270 -10.21 22.90 0.29
CA GLN A 270 -10.32 21.98 -0.85
C GLN A 270 -11.30 20.82 -0.58
N GLN A 271 -11.21 20.20 0.59
CA GLN A 271 -12.12 19.12 0.98
C GLN A 271 -13.57 19.61 1.12
N GLN A 272 -13.80 20.75 1.77
CA GLN A 272 -15.13 21.35 1.90
C GLN A 272 -15.75 21.60 0.52
N LYS A 273 -14.98 22.17 -0.42
CA LYS A 273 -15.42 22.39 -1.80
C LYS A 273 -15.81 21.08 -2.50
N LEU A 274 -14.99 20.04 -2.41
CA LEU A 274 -15.26 18.74 -3.04
C LEU A 274 -16.40 17.97 -2.35
N CYS A 275 -16.57 18.11 -1.03
CA CYS A 275 -17.72 17.54 -0.31
C CYS A 275 -19.04 18.15 -0.79
N ALA A 276 -19.06 19.47 -1.02
CA ALA A 276 -20.23 20.18 -1.52
C ALA A 276 -20.54 19.90 -2.99
N ASP A 277 -19.60 19.29 -3.73
CA ASP A 277 -19.75 18.91 -5.14
C ASP A 277 -19.30 17.45 -5.40
N PRO A 278 -20.17 16.46 -5.12
CA PRO A 278 -19.88 15.06 -5.40
C PRO A 278 -19.64 14.75 -6.89
N ASN A 279 -20.13 15.59 -7.80
CA ASN A 279 -19.85 15.43 -9.24
C ASN A 279 -18.40 15.79 -9.55
N ALA A 280 -17.88 16.87 -8.97
CA ALA A 280 -16.45 17.20 -9.08
C ALA A 280 -15.56 16.08 -8.50
N MET A 281 -15.96 15.40 -7.41
CA MET A 281 -15.26 14.19 -6.94
C MET A 281 -15.30 13.04 -7.95
N ALA A 282 -16.45 12.79 -8.58
CA ALA A 282 -16.57 11.77 -9.62
C ALA A 282 -15.70 12.10 -10.85
N GLU A 283 -15.63 13.36 -11.25
CA GLU A 283 -14.74 13.81 -12.34
C GLU A 283 -13.25 13.58 -12.03
N LEU A 284 -12.81 13.68 -10.77
CA LEU A 284 -11.43 13.32 -10.39
C LEU A 284 -11.12 11.86 -10.73
N ILE A 285 -12.10 10.97 -10.50
CA ILE A 285 -12.00 9.54 -10.80
C ILE A 285 -12.05 9.32 -12.31
N GLU A 286 -12.97 9.97 -13.03
CA GLU A 286 -13.11 9.78 -14.49
C GLU A 286 -11.91 10.26 -15.32
N ARG A 287 -11.18 11.26 -14.83
CA ARG A 287 -9.95 11.73 -15.49
C ARG A 287 -8.67 11.06 -14.99
N ALA A 288 -8.77 10.15 -14.01
CA ALA A 288 -7.60 9.48 -13.45
C ALA A 288 -6.97 8.54 -14.48
N ASP A 289 -5.69 8.78 -14.79
CA ASP A 289 -4.84 7.88 -15.57
C ASP A 289 -4.07 6.89 -14.72
N ALA A 290 -3.88 7.19 -13.43
CA ALA A 290 -3.36 6.32 -12.38
C ALA A 290 -4.06 6.65 -11.05
N VAL A 291 -4.03 5.71 -10.10
CA VAL A 291 -4.42 5.95 -8.70
C VAL A 291 -3.25 5.59 -7.79
N PHE A 292 -2.99 6.38 -6.74
CA PHE A 292 -2.00 6.02 -5.72
C PHE A 292 -2.57 6.13 -4.30
N ILE A 293 -2.38 5.08 -3.49
CA ILE A 293 -2.78 5.02 -2.08
C ILE A 293 -1.53 5.06 -1.19
N ASN A 294 -1.49 5.95 -0.22
CA ASN A 294 -0.31 6.11 0.65
C ASN A 294 -0.17 5.04 1.76
N GLY A 295 0.91 5.14 2.53
CA GLY A 295 1.15 4.34 3.73
C GLY A 295 0.39 4.82 4.98
N GLY A 296 0.27 3.94 5.98
CA GLY A 296 -0.50 4.16 7.21
C GLY A 296 -1.16 2.87 7.72
N ASP A 297 -2.47 2.90 7.96
CA ASP A 297 -3.34 1.76 8.26
C ASP A 297 -4.31 1.49 7.09
N GLN A 298 -4.22 0.30 6.50
CA GLN A 298 -5.09 -0.19 5.43
C GLN A 298 -6.57 -0.26 5.86
N SER A 299 -6.83 -0.41 7.16
CA SER A 299 -8.18 -0.43 7.74
C SER A 299 -8.82 0.98 7.74
N LEU A 300 -8.02 2.06 7.84
CA LEU A 300 -8.50 3.44 7.63
C LEU A 300 -8.92 3.66 6.17
N THR A 301 -8.14 3.16 5.21
CA THR A 301 -8.46 3.27 3.78
C THR A 301 -9.79 2.59 3.46
N LEU A 302 -10.03 1.38 3.98
CA LEU A 302 -11.32 0.72 3.80
C LEU A 302 -12.47 1.55 4.39
N ARG A 303 -12.34 2.05 5.62
CA ARG A 303 -13.36 2.88 6.28
C ARG A 303 -13.63 4.20 5.55
N ALA A 304 -12.64 4.77 4.86
CA ALA A 304 -12.79 5.95 4.01
C ALA A 304 -13.49 5.67 2.67
N LEU A 305 -13.47 4.43 2.20
CA LEU A 305 -14.02 3.99 0.91
C LEU A 305 -15.34 3.20 1.04
N THR A 306 -15.76 2.88 2.27
CA THR A 306 -17.07 2.27 2.55
C THR A 306 -18.02 3.24 3.25
N GLY A 307 -19.32 3.04 2.99
CA GLY A 307 -20.41 3.69 3.73
C GLY A 307 -20.62 3.09 5.13
N PRO A 308 -21.56 3.65 5.91
CA PRO A 308 -21.91 3.15 7.25
C PRO A 308 -22.61 1.78 7.24
N ASP A 309 -23.05 1.29 6.09
CA ASP A 309 -23.57 -0.07 5.88
C ASP A 309 -22.48 -1.09 5.46
N GLY A 310 -21.21 -0.66 5.44
CA GLY A 310 -20.06 -1.48 5.07
C GLY A 310 -19.90 -1.73 3.57
N LYS A 311 -20.80 -1.22 2.72
CA LYS A 311 -20.69 -1.32 1.26
C LYS A 311 -19.76 -0.25 0.71
N TRP A 312 -19.27 -0.45 -0.52
CA TRP A 312 -18.51 0.57 -1.23
C TRP A 312 -19.35 1.82 -1.50
N LEU A 313 -18.73 3.00 -1.41
CA LEU A 313 -19.33 4.22 -1.95
C LEU A 313 -19.43 4.11 -3.47
N ALA A 314 -20.41 4.75 -4.11
CA ALA A 314 -20.52 4.77 -5.58
C ALA A 314 -19.23 5.29 -6.27
N LEU A 315 -18.57 6.28 -5.66
CA LEU A 315 -17.25 6.77 -6.09
C LEU A 315 -16.18 5.65 -6.02
N THR A 316 -16.19 4.85 -4.96
CA THR A 316 -15.28 3.70 -4.80
C THR A 316 -15.58 2.61 -5.82
N GLU A 317 -16.85 2.27 -6.04
CA GLU A 317 -17.24 1.29 -7.07
C GLU A 317 -16.72 1.71 -8.45
N ARG A 318 -16.89 2.98 -8.83
CA ARG A 318 -16.38 3.49 -10.10
C ARG A 318 -14.85 3.51 -10.17
N LEU A 319 -14.15 3.86 -9.09
CA LEU A 319 -12.70 3.78 -9.02
C LEU A 319 -12.21 2.34 -9.21
N LEU A 320 -12.83 1.37 -8.54
CA LEU A 320 -12.49 -0.06 -8.69
C LEU A 320 -12.80 -0.57 -10.10
N GLN A 321 -13.88 -0.12 -10.75
CA GLN A 321 -14.15 -0.42 -12.15
C GLN A 321 -13.04 0.10 -13.08
N ARG A 322 -12.58 1.35 -12.88
CA ARG A 322 -11.48 1.92 -13.69
C ARG A 322 -10.19 1.13 -13.57
N VAL A 323 -9.84 0.69 -12.36
CA VAL A 323 -8.64 -0.13 -12.13
C VAL A 323 -8.80 -1.54 -12.71
N ARG A 324 -9.96 -2.17 -12.56
CA ARG A 324 -10.24 -3.53 -13.06
C ARG A 324 -10.30 -3.60 -14.59
N PHE A 325 -11.03 -2.69 -15.22
CA PHE A 325 -11.49 -2.85 -16.61
C PHE A 325 -11.00 -1.74 -17.56
N ASP A 326 -10.76 -0.52 -17.07
CA ASP A 326 -10.29 0.61 -17.90
C ASP A 326 -8.75 0.72 -17.93
N ALA A 327 -8.05 -0.34 -17.53
CA ALA A 327 -6.60 -0.44 -17.49
C ALA A 327 -5.88 0.69 -16.72
N VAL A 328 -6.54 1.34 -15.76
CA VAL A 328 -5.91 2.35 -14.87
C VAL A 328 -5.02 1.65 -13.86
N PRO A 329 -3.69 1.86 -13.83
CA PRO A 329 -2.82 1.24 -12.85
C PRO A 329 -3.09 1.84 -11.46
N LEU A 330 -3.13 0.97 -10.45
CA LEU A 330 -3.21 1.34 -9.05
C LEU A 330 -1.85 1.06 -8.39
N GLY A 331 -1.25 2.08 -7.79
CA GLY A 331 -0.11 1.94 -6.90
C GLY A 331 -0.50 2.14 -5.45
N GLY A 332 0.30 1.59 -4.54
CA GLY A 332 0.26 2.05 -3.17
C GLY A 332 1.39 1.49 -2.33
N SER A 333 1.79 2.28 -1.31
CA SER A 333 2.91 1.99 -0.41
C SER A 333 2.42 1.53 0.95
N SER A 334 3.10 0.52 1.52
CA SER A 334 2.80 -0.02 2.85
C SER A 334 1.33 -0.44 3.00
N ALA A 335 0.50 0.27 3.76
CA ALA A 335 -0.95 0.08 3.80
C ALA A 335 -1.62 0.14 2.41
N GLY A 336 -1.21 1.07 1.55
CA GLY A 336 -1.71 1.19 0.18
C GLY A 336 -1.37 0.00 -0.73
N ASN A 337 -0.40 -0.83 -0.36
CA ASN A 337 -0.14 -2.14 -0.97
C ASN A 337 -1.06 -3.20 -0.31
N ALA A 338 -1.00 -3.33 1.02
CA ALA A 338 -1.77 -4.34 1.76
C ALA A 338 -3.27 -4.28 1.44
N VAL A 339 -3.85 -3.08 1.34
CA VAL A 339 -5.27 -2.85 1.04
C VAL A 339 -5.69 -3.35 -0.35
N GLN A 340 -4.76 -3.54 -1.30
CA GLN A 340 -5.11 -4.08 -2.62
C GLN A 340 -5.45 -5.58 -2.58
N SER A 341 -5.02 -6.28 -1.52
CA SER A 341 -5.24 -7.73 -1.33
C SER A 341 -6.70 -8.14 -1.51
N GLY A 342 -6.90 -9.33 -2.03
CA GLY A 342 -8.19 -10.01 -2.06
C GLY A 342 -8.63 -10.38 -3.46
N ARG A 343 -9.54 -11.36 -3.51
CA ARG A 343 -10.22 -11.77 -4.74
C ARG A 343 -11.72 -11.73 -4.51
N PRO A 344 -12.53 -11.21 -5.46
CA PRO A 344 -13.98 -11.42 -5.42
C PRO A 344 -14.31 -12.92 -5.23
N LEU A 345 -15.42 -13.21 -4.56
CA LEU A 345 -15.85 -14.57 -4.18
C LEU A 345 -14.95 -15.35 -3.19
N GLY A 346 -13.82 -14.79 -2.75
CA GLY A 346 -13.13 -15.16 -1.50
C GLY A 346 -12.08 -16.26 -1.55
N ASP A 347 -11.00 -16.05 -0.78
CA ASP A 347 -9.94 -16.96 -0.27
C ASP A 347 -8.65 -16.19 0.10
N ILE A 348 -8.48 -14.97 -0.44
CA ILE A 348 -7.36 -14.08 -0.13
C ILE A 348 -7.81 -13.03 0.89
N ALA A 349 -7.27 -13.15 2.10
CA ALA A 349 -7.43 -12.18 3.18
C ALA A 349 -6.52 -10.94 3.00
N MET A 350 -6.83 -9.89 3.75
CA MET A 350 -5.94 -8.74 3.96
C MET A 350 -5.39 -8.80 5.38
N ILE A 351 -4.06 -8.78 5.54
CA ILE A 351 -3.43 -8.58 6.86
C ILE A 351 -3.85 -7.21 7.38
N SER A 352 -4.38 -7.12 8.60
CA SER A 352 -4.64 -5.85 9.27
C SER A 352 -3.57 -5.52 10.34
N GLY A 353 -2.97 -6.53 11.01
CA GLY A 353 -1.99 -6.25 12.07
C GLY A 353 -1.05 -7.41 12.46
N GLY A 354 -0.31 -7.19 13.56
CA GLY A 354 0.44 -8.21 14.31
C GLY A 354 1.89 -8.52 13.89
N ARG A 355 2.57 -9.34 14.70
CA ARG A 355 3.98 -9.74 14.52
C ARG A 355 4.16 -11.25 14.35
N SER A 356 5.25 -11.67 13.70
CA SER A 356 5.53 -13.08 13.41
C SER A 356 5.67 -13.97 14.65
N ALA A 357 6.28 -13.47 15.71
CA ALA A 357 6.41 -14.20 16.98
C ALA A 357 5.03 -14.59 17.55
N HIS A 358 4.14 -13.61 17.71
CA HIS A 358 2.78 -13.84 18.19
C HIS A 358 1.97 -14.70 17.20
N ALA A 359 2.09 -14.47 15.89
CA ALA A 359 1.40 -15.25 14.87
C ALA A 359 1.79 -16.74 14.86
N LEU A 360 3.08 -17.05 15.03
CA LEU A 360 3.57 -18.44 15.06
C LEU A 360 3.22 -19.17 16.36
N GLN A 361 2.98 -18.43 17.45
CA GLN A 361 2.59 -18.99 18.75
C GLN A 361 1.07 -19.15 18.92
N PHE A 362 0.28 -18.17 18.47
CA PHE A 362 -1.15 -18.06 18.79
C PHE A 362 -2.09 -18.06 17.57
N GLY A 363 -1.56 -18.08 16.34
CA GLY A 363 -2.35 -18.08 15.11
C GLY A 363 -2.87 -16.69 14.69
N ALA A 364 -3.74 -16.67 13.68
CA ALA A 364 -4.36 -15.45 13.16
C ALA A 364 -5.82 -15.29 13.62
N LEU A 365 -6.23 -14.05 13.89
CA LEU A 365 -7.59 -13.71 14.29
C LEU A 365 -8.32 -12.95 13.19
N ALA A 366 -9.46 -13.49 12.73
CA ALA A 366 -10.37 -12.79 11.83
C ALA A 366 -11.04 -11.63 12.60
N HIS A 367 -10.55 -10.41 12.43
CA HIS A 367 -10.99 -9.24 13.18
C HIS A 367 -10.67 -7.96 12.42
N ASP A 368 -11.70 -7.13 12.22
CA ASP A 368 -11.52 -5.75 11.76
C ASP A 368 -10.91 -4.92 12.91
N ILE A 369 -9.88 -4.13 12.61
CA ILE A 369 -9.20 -3.31 13.64
C ILE A 369 -10.08 -2.11 14.00
N ASP A 370 -10.14 -1.85 15.30
CA ASP A 370 -10.81 -0.68 15.88
C ASP A 370 -10.37 0.64 15.23
N ALA A 371 -11.27 1.63 15.26
CA ALA A 371 -10.89 2.97 14.84
C ALA A 371 -9.80 3.56 15.78
N PRO A 372 -8.82 4.32 15.26
CA PRO A 372 -7.91 5.08 16.10
C PRO A 372 -8.69 5.90 17.12
N LEU A 373 -8.22 5.89 18.37
CA LEU A 373 -8.86 6.60 19.48
C LEU A 373 -10.33 6.20 19.75
N CYS A 374 -10.74 4.98 19.41
CA CYS A 374 -12.08 4.44 19.70
C CYS A 374 -12.51 4.63 21.17
N ARG A 375 -11.54 4.68 22.10
CA ARG A 375 -11.78 4.91 23.54
C ARG A 375 -12.45 6.26 23.82
N LEU A 376 -12.15 7.31 23.05
CA LEU A 376 -12.75 8.64 23.19
C LEU A 376 -14.28 8.60 23.06
N ASN A 377 -14.81 7.67 22.27
CA ASN A 377 -16.24 7.50 22.00
C ASN A 377 -16.78 6.16 22.53
N GLN A 378 -16.03 5.48 23.40
CA GLN A 378 -16.36 4.14 23.94
C GLN A 378 -16.75 3.11 22.87
N SER A 379 -16.14 3.21 21.69
CA SER A 379 -16.49 2.43 20.49
C SER A 379 -15.53 1.30 20.17
N CYS A 380 -14.55 1.03 21.03
CA CYS A 380 -13.61 -0.09 20.84
C CYS A 380 -14.33 -1.43 20.99
N GLY A 381 -13.90 -2.41 20.20
CA GLY A 381 -14.31 -3.79 20.29
C GLY A 381 -13.62 -4.54 21.42
N LYS A 382 -13.35 -5.82 21.17
CA LYS A 382 -12.69 -6.70 22.14
C LYS A 382 -11.23 -6.30 22.28
N LEU A 383 -10.75 -6.10 23.51
CA LEU A 383 -9.31 -5.95 23.78
C LEU A 383 -8.55 -7.16 23.22
N LEU A 384 -7.65 -6.88 22.29
CA LEU A 384 -6.75 -7.86 21.71
C LEU A 384 -5.47 -7.97 22.56
N ALA A 385 -4.77 -9.09 22.44
CA ALA A 385 -3.39 -9.15 22.91
C ALA A 385 -2.50 -8.24 22.04
N ASP A 386 -1.51 -7.61 22.66
CA ASP A 386 -0.50 -6.84 21.94
C ASP A 386 0.15 -7.74 20.87
N GLU A 387 0.43 -7.17 19.69
CA GLU A 387 1.06 -7.87 18.57
C GLU A 387 0.25 -9.02 17.92
N GLN A 388 -1.00 -9.26 18.32
CA GLN A 388 -1.89 -10.25 17.69
C GLN A 388 -1.98 -10.05 16.17
N LEU A 389 -1.75 -11.13 15.42
CA LEU A 389 -2.02 -11.17 13.99
C LEU A 389 -3.53 -11.09 13.76
N THR A 390 -3.97 -9.99 13.16
CA THR A 390 -5.34 -9.75 12.73
C THR A 390 -5.44 -9.69 11.22
N TYR A 391 -6.59 -10.09 10.68
CA TYR A 391 -6.88 -10.03 9.25
C TYR A 391 -8.37 -9.82 8.96
N ARG A 392 -8.64 -9.28 7.76
CA ARG A 392 -9.99 -9.20 7.18
C ARG A 392 -10.19 -10.33 6.16
N PRO A 393 -11.10 -11.30 6.42
CA PRO A 393 -11.31 -12.45 5.54
C PRO A 393 -11.76 -12.10 4.11
N GLN A 394 -12.47 -10.98 3.94
CA GLN A 394 -13.00 -10.51 2.65
C GLN A 394 -11.95 -9.78 1.80
N GLY A 395 -10.67 -9.75 2.22
CA GLY A 395 -9.64 -8.93 1.61
C GLY A 395 -9.83 -7.44 1.88
N GLY A 396 -9.13 -6.60 1.12
CA GLY A 396 -9.31 -5.15 1.10
C GLY A 396 -10.18 -4.73 -0.09
N LEU A 397 -9.56 -4.07 -1.08
CA LEU A 397 -10.17 -3.63 -2.34
C LEU A 397 -10.49 -4.78 -3.31
N GLN A 398 -10.00 -5.99 -3.02
CA GLN A 398 -10.18 -7.18 -3.86
C GLN A 398 -9.68 -6.97 -5.30
N LEU A 399 -8.40 -6.59 -5.43
CA LEU A 399 -7.74 -6.36 -6.71
C LEU A 399 -6.56 -7.32 -6.93
N PHE A 400 -5.73 -7.52 -5.91
CA PHE A 400 -4.60 -8.44 -5.97
C PHE A 400 -5.08 -9.87 -5.65
N SER A 401 -5.46 -10.56 -6.71
CA SER A 401 -6.14 -11.87 -6.71
C SER A 401 -5.19 -13.09 -6.71
N LEU A 402 -3.88 -12.90 -6.51
CA LEU A 402 -2.87 -13.96 -6.57
C LEU A 402 -2.50 -14.56 -5.19
N GLY A 403 -2.61 -13.76 -4.13
CA GLY A 403 -2.23 -14.18 -2.78
C GLY A 403 -2.36 -13.05 -1.76
N VAL A 404 -2.10 -13.36 -0.49
CA VAL A 404 -2.07 -12.35 0.60
C VAL A 404 -0.84 -11.46 0.44
N ALA A 405 -0.99 -10.13 0.41
CA ALA A 405 0.15 -9.22 0.36
C ALA A 405 0.61 -8.78 1.77
N ASP A 406 1.93 -8.61 1.94
CA ASP A 406 2.59 -8.03 3.10
C ASP A 406 3.71 -7.06 2.67
N THR A 407 4.11 -6.16 3.57
CA THR A 407 4.98 -4.99 3.34
C THR A 407 6.05 -4.88 4.42
N HIS A 408 7.08 -4.04 4.21
CA HIS A 408 8.23 -3.90 5.11
C HIS A 408 8.77 -5.27 5.59
N PHE A 409 8.86 -6.21 4.65
CA PHE A 409 8.70 -7.63 4.96
C PHE A 409 9.89 -8.19 5.75
N ARG A 410 11.10 -8.17 5.20
CA ARG A 410 12.30 -8.56 5.97
C ARG A 410 12.67 -7.55 7.05
N GLU A 411 12.42 -6.26 6.83
CA GLU A 411 12.79 -5.18 7.77
C GLU A 411 12.05 -5.31 9.11
N ARG A 412 10.87 -5.92 9.11
CA ARG A 412 10.05 -6.15 10.31
C ARG A 412 9.86 -7.63 10.64
N ASN A 413 10.67 -8.51 10.05
CA ASN A 413 10.64 -9.98 10.21
C ASN A 413 9.21 -10.55 10.10
N ARG A 414 8.55 -10.33 8.96
CA ARG A 414 7.12 -10.62 8.74
C ARG A 414 6.84 -11.99 8.10
N GLU A 415 7.84 -12.85 8.02
CA GLU A 415 7.78 -14.17 7.38
C GLU A 415 6.80 -15.10 8.09
N GLY A 416 6.89 -15.13 9.42
CA GLY A 416 6.02 -15.94 10.26
C GLY A 416 4.56 -15.51 10.17
N ARG A 417 4.26 -14.20 10.23
CA ARG A 417 2.87 -13.72 10.18
C ARG A 417 2.23 -13.96 8.81
N LEU A 418 2.97 -13.76 7.73
CA LEU A 418 2.48 -14.04 6.38
C LEU A 418 2.20 -15.54 6.21
N LEU A 419 3.15 -16.40 6.60
CA LEU A 419 2.98 -17.85 6.48
C LEU A 419 1.83 -18.38 7.36
N THR A 420 1.68 -17.90 8.60
CA THR A 420 0.53 -18.24 9.47
C THR A 420 -0.78 -17.90 8.76
N LEU A 421 -0.95 -16.67 8.27
CA LEU A 421 -2.22 -16.29 7.62
C LEU A 421 -2.46 -17.05 6.31
N VAL A 422 -1.43 -17.24 5.48
CA VAL A 422 -1.55 -18.00 4.23
C VAL A 422 -2.03 -19.43 4.50
N GLN A 423 -1.52 -20.07 5.56
CA GLN A 423 -1.96 -21.39 5.99
C GLN A 423 -3.39 -21.41 6.54
N GLU A 424 -3.72 -20.51 7.46
CA GLU A 424 -5.03 -20.50 8.15
C GLU A 424 -6.18 -20.05 7.24
N ALA A 425 -5.98 -18.98 6.45
CA ALA A 425 -6.94 -18.54 5.43
C ALA A 425 -7.01 -19.49 4.22
N LYS A 426 -6.09 -20.47 4.13
CA LYS A 426 -5.92 -21.39 3.00
C LYS A 426 -5.66 -20.67 1.66
N ALA A 427 -5.15 -19.45 1.69
CA ALA A 427 -4.75 -18.73 0.48
C ALA A 427 -3.75 -19.55 -0.35
N PRO A 428 -3.74 -19.47 -1.69
CA PRO A 428 -2.82 -20.24 -2.52
C PRO A 428 -1.36 -19.82 -2.28
N ALA A 429 -1.13 -18.53 -2.03
CA ALA A 429 0.19 -17.96 -1.80
C ALA A 429 0.15 -16.69 -0.93
N GLY A 430 1.33 -16.27 -0.48
CA GLY A 430 1.60 -14.96 0.11
C GLY A 430 2.76 -14.25 -0.59
N PHE A 431 2.72 -12.91 -0.59
CA PHE A 431 3.67 -12.03 -1.25
C PHE A 431 4.18 -10.98 -0.26
N GLY A 432 5.40 -11.16 0.25
CA GLY A 432 6.08 -10.18 1.11
C GLY A 432 6.94 -9.24 0.28
N VAL A 433 6.70 -7.94 0.36
CA VAL A 433 7.49 -6.91 -0.34
C VAL A 433 8.38 -6.17 0.67
N ASP A 434 9.69 -6.21 0.46
CA ASP A 434 10.70 -5.51 1.28
C ASP A 434 10.66 -3.99 1.05
N GLU A 435 11.29 -3.21 1.93
CA GLU A 435 11.34 -1.75 1.79
C GLU A 435 12.05 -1.30 0.50
N ALA A 436 11.66 -0.12 0.00
CA ALA A 436 12.14 0.48 -1.25
C ALA A 436 12.09 -0.50 -2.46
N THR A 437 11.09 -1.38 -2.47
CA THR A 437 10.87 -2.42 -3.49
C THR A 437 9.43 -2.40 -3.97
N VAL A 438 9.21 -2.75 -5.23
CA VAL A 438 7.87 -2.84 -5.82
C VAL A 438 7.71 -4.18 -6.53
N LEU A 439 6.61 -4.88 -6.23
CA LEU A 439 6.06 -5.91 -7.10
C LEU A 439 5.06 -5.24 -8.06
N ARG A 440 5.41 -5.17 -9.34
CA ARG A 440 4.46 -4.82 -10.40
C ARG A 440 3.77 -6.09 -10.89
N ALA A 441 2.45 -6.14 -10.81
CA ALA A 441 1.63 -7.23 -11.31
C ALA A 441 0.72 -6.74 -12.44
N SER A 442 1.05 -7.10 -13.67
CA SER A 442 0.27 -6.79 -14.89
C SER A 442 -0.56 -8.01 -15.28
N PHE A 443 -1.89 -7.96 -15.06
CA PHE A 443 -2.77 -9.10 -15.26
C PHE A 443 -3.20 -9.26 -16.72
N ALA A 444 -3.46 -10.49 -17.14
CA ALA A 444 -4.23 -10.76 -18.35
C ALA A 444 -5.66 -10.18 -18.21
N PRO A 445 -6.32 -9.78 -19.32
CA PRO A 445 -7.72 -9.35 -19.28
C PRO A 445 -8.63 -10.43 -18.67
N ASP A 446 -9.38 -10.05 -17.63
CA ASP A 446 -10.42 -10.88 -17.00
C ASP A 446 -11.81 -10.28 -17.23
N LYS A 447 -12.88 -11.05 -16.97
CA LYS A 447 -14.27 -10.60 -17.17
C LYS A 447 -14.97 -10.15 -15.88
N ASP A 448 -14.41 -10.52 -14.73
CA ASP A 448 -15.07 -10.50 -13.42
C ASP A 448 -14.17 -9.94 -12.30
N GLY A 449 -12.95 -9.48 -12.63
CA GLY A 449 -11.96 -9.01 -11.67
C GLY A 449 -11.20 -10.12 -10.94
N ASN A 450 -11.45 -11.41 -11.23
CA ASN A 450 -10.86 -12.55 -10.51
C ASN A 450 -9.54 -13.07 -11.10
N GLY A 451 -9.01 -12.45 -12.15
CA GLY A 451 -7.89 -12.96 -12.97
C GLY A 451 -6.71 -13.48 -12.16
N GLN A 452 -6.23 -14.67 -12.53
CA GLN A 452 -5.12 -15.38 -11.86
C GLN A 452 -3.96 -15.69 -12.82
N ASP A 453 -3.94 -15.01 -13.97
CA ASP A 453 -2.87 -15.01 -14.96
C ASP A 453 -2.26 -13.60 -14.97
N ALA A 454 -0.97 -13.49 -14.64
CA ALA A 454 -0.29 -12.21 -14.51
C ALA A 454 1.22 -12.30 -14.79
N ALA A 455 1.75 -11.28 -15.46
CA ALA A 455 3.17 -11.02 -15.52
C ALA A 455 3.58 -10.19 -14.29
N LEU A 456 4.52 -10.73 -13.52
CA LEU A 456 5.11 -10.10 -12.34
C LEU A 456 6.51 -9.57 -12.68
N GLU A 457 6.85 -8.38 -12.21
CA GLU A 457 8.21 -7.81 -12.28
C GLU A 457 8.58 -7.15 -10.96
N VAL A 458 9.83 -7.34 -10.53
CA VAL A 458 10.38 -6.69 -9.33
C VAL A 458 11.21 -5.47 -9.71
N LEU A 459 10.99 -4.37 -9.00
CA LEU A 459 11.70 -3.11 -9.15
C LEU A 459 12.19 -2.61 -7.79
N GLY A 460 13.18 -1.72 -7.74
CA GLY A 460 13.66 -1.08 -6.51
C GLY A 460 15.00 -1.65 -6.01
N SER A 461 15.15 -1.81 -4.69
CA SER A 461 16.43 -2.21 -4.06
C SER A 461 16.41 -3.48 -3.21
N GLY A 462 15.29 -3.84 -2.57
CA GLY A 462 15.14 -5.02 -1.70
C GLY A 462 14.77 -6.29 -2.48
N ALA A 463 13.84 -7.08 -1.97
CA ALA A 463 13.31 -8.28 -2.63
C ALA A 463 11.78 -8.41 -2.54
N VAL A 464 11.23 -9.28 -3.38
CA VAL A 464 9.85 -9.79 -3.26
C VAL A 464 9.93 -11.27 -2.93
N TRP A 465 9.28 -11.66 -1.84
CA TRP A 465 9.23 -13.01 -1.31
C TRP A 465 7.88 -13.63 -1.62
N VAL A 466 7.87 -14.77 -2.30
CA VAL A 466 6.63 -15.48 -2.64
C VAL A 466 6.61 -16.80 -1.88
N VAL A 467 5.62 -16.96 -1.00
CA VAL A 467 5.36 -18.21 -0.26
C VAL A 467 4.23 -18.94 -0.97
N ASP A 468 4.52 -20.06 -1.61
CA ASP A 468 3.58 -20.95 -2.27
C ASP A 468 3.20 -22.10 -1.33
N ARG A 469 1.90 -22.16 -0.99
CA ARG A 469 1.29 -23.12 -0.07
C ARG A 469 0.58 -24.26 -0.80
N THR A 470 0.59 -24.27 -2.12
CA THR A 470 -0.29 -25.13 -2.94
C THR A 470 0.03 -26.62 -2.82
N SER A 471 1.27 -26.94 -2.46
CA SER A 471 1.78 -28.30 -2.22
C SER A 471 1.96 -28.61 -0.72
N ALA A 472 1.69 -27.66 0.18
CA ALA A 472 2.11 -27.73 1.57
C ALA A 472 1.30 -28.76 2.38
N GLN A 473 1.98 -29.45 3.30
CA GLN A 473 1.43 -30.51 4.14
C GLN A 473 1.67 -30.23 5.63
N GLY A 474 0.65 -30.43 6.47
CA GLY A 474 0.70 -30.18 7.91
C GLY A 474 -0.22 -29.05 8.37
N SER A 475 -0.08 -28.62 9.64
CA SER A 475 -0.87 -27.51 10.20
C SER A 475 -0.16 -26.83 11.36
N PHE A 476 -0.51 -25.57 11.64
CA PHE A 476 -0.06 -24.80 12.81
C PHE A 476 -0.82 -25.13 14.11
N ASN A 477 -1.73 -26.10 14.11
CA ASN A 477 -2.67 -26.30 15.23
C ASN A 477 -2.18 -27.30 16.30
N ALA A 478 -1.00 -27.90 16.09
CA ALA A 478 -0.36 -28.81 17.05
C ALA A 478 0.71 -28.08 17.89
N PRO A 479 1.04 -28.55 19.12
CA PRO A 479 2.17 -28.06 19.90
C PRO A 479 3.52 -28.27 19.19
N ASP A 480 3.68 -29.44 18.57
CA ASP A 480 4.78 -29.78 17.65
C ASP A 480 4.29 -29.71 16.20
N ALA A 481 4.07 -28.49 15.72
CA ALA A 481 3.63 -28.25 14.36
C ALA A 481 4.80 -28.43 13.37
N ASN A 482 4.59 -29.21 12.31
CA ASN A 482 5.49 -29.31 11.18
C ASN A 482 4.71 -29.00 9.90
N LEU A 483 5.19 -28.06 9.10
CA LEU A 483 4.62 -27.66 7.82
C LEU A 483 5.68 -27.88 6.74
N THR A 484 5.47 -28.86 5.87
CA THR A 484 6.42 -29.29 4.84
C THR A 484 5.90 -29.01 3.43
N GLN A 485 6.76 -29.19 2.42
CA GLN A 485 6.42 -28.99 1.00
C GLN A 485 5.91 -27.57 0.66
N LEU A 486 6.25 -26.58 1.48
CA LEU A 486 6.17 -25.18 1.08
C LEU A 486 7.21 -24.92 -0.01
N LYS A 487 6.92 -23.96 -0.87
CA LYS A 487 7.87 -23.42 -1.84
C LYS A 487 8.05 -21.94 -1.57
N VAL A 488 9.28 -21.47 -1.56
CA VAL A 488 9.61 -20.05 -1.44
C VAL A 488 10.37 -19.60 -2.67
N SER A 489 9.97 -18.47 -3.24
CA SER A 489 10.76 -17.75 -4.23
C SER A 489 11.23 -16.43 -3.64
N ARG A 490 12.47 -16.06 -3.94
CA ARG A 490 13.04 -14.75 -3.64
C ARG A 490 13.38 -14.09 -4.95
N LEU A 491 12.69 -13.00 -5.26
CA LEU A 491 12.80 -12.28 -6.51
C LEU A 491 13.47 -10.93 -6.24
N LEU A 492 14.45 -10.57 -7.05
CA LEU A 492 15.22 -9.34 -6.94
C LEU A 492 14.96 -8.40 -8.13
N PRO A 493 15.27 -7.09 -8.00
CA PRO A 493 15.02 -6.10 -9.05
C PRO A 493 15.55 -6.53 -10.42
N GLY A 494 14.65 -6.53 -11.41
CA GLY A 494 14.87 -7.03 -12.77
C GLY A 494 14.33 -8.45 -13.04
N ASP A 495 13.97 -9.21 -12.01
CA ASP A 495 13.37 -10.53 -12.17
C ASP A 495 11.92 -10.44 -12.66
N ARG A 496 11.53 -11.40 -13.51
CA ARG A 496 10.18 -11.51 -14.06
C ARG A 496 9.60 -12.90 -13.85
N VAL A 497 8.34 -12.98 -13.47
CA VAL A 497 7.63 -14.26 -13.27
C VAL A 497 6.28 -14.22 -13.98
N HIS A 498 6.02 -15.21 -14.83
CA HIS A 498 4.68 -15.48 -15.34
C HIS A 498 3.95 -16.37 -14.34
N TRP A 499 2.87 -15.87 -13.76
CA TRP A 499 2.05 -16.56 -12.77
C TRP A 499 0.74 -17.02 -13.38
N GLN A 500 0.42 -18.31 -13.24
CA GLN A 500 -0.84 -18.91 -13.68
C GLN A 500 -1.38 -19.87 -12.63
N GLN A 501 -2.48 -19.51 -11.98
CA GLN A 501 -3.24 -20.46 -11.16
C GLN A 501 -4.22 -21.24 -12.06
N SER A 502 -4.17 -22.57 -11.97
CA SER A 502 -5.12 -23.46 -12.65
C SER A 502 -6.38 -23.62 -11.80
N ALA A 503 -7.50 -24.04 -12.41
CA ALA A 503 -8.75 -24.26 -11.69
C ALA A 503 -8.56 -25.17 -10.45
N GLY A 504 -8.74 -24.59 -9.26
CA GLY A 504 -8.40 -25.18 -7.97
C GLY A 504 -7.33 -24.38 -7.22
N THR A 505 -6.59 -25.03 -6.32
CA THR A 505 -5.49 -24.41 -5.55
C THR A 505 -4.12 -24.59 -6.20
N ALA A 506 -4.01 -25.25 -7.36
CA ALA A 506 -2.72 -25.53 -7.98
C ALA A 506 -2.20 -24.29 -8.74
N VAL A 507 -1.09 -23.72 -8.26
CA VAL A 507 -0.38 -22.65 -8.94
C VAL A 507 0.75 -23.22 -9.80
N LYS A 508 0.93 -22.65 -10.98
CA LYS A 508 2.14 -22.79 -11.80
C LYS A 508 2.74 -21.40 -11.98
N TYR A 509 4.02 -21.24 -11.68
CA TYR A 509 4.78 -20.05 -12.07
C TYR A 509 6.09 -20.46 -12.73
N GLN A 510 6.46 -19.73 -13.76
CA GLN A 510 7.75 -19.85 -14.45
C GLN A 510 8.35 -18.45 -14.52
N GLY A 511 9.63 -18.32 -14.18
CA GLY A 511 10.29 -17.03 -14.10
C GLY A 511 11.58 -16.98 -14.91
N GLN A 512 11.82 -15.80 -15.47
CA GLN A 512 13.12 -15.39 -15.96
C GLN A 512 13.79 -14.58 -14.85
N LEU A 513 14.78 -15.16 -14.20
CA LEU A 513 15.64 -14.43 -13.27
C LEU A 513 16.57 -13.52 -14.08
N SER A 514 16.90 -12.36 -13.54
CA SER A 514 17.76 -11.34 -14.17
C SER A 514 19.21 -11.83 -14.40
N CYS A 515 19.61 -12.97 -13.84
CA CYS A 515 20.85 -13.67 -14.14
C CYS A 515 20.84 -14.44 -15.49
N GLY A 516 19.70 -14.51 -16.19
CA GLY A 516 19.54 -15.30 -17.42
C GLY A 516 18.83 -16.64 -17.15
N VAL A 517 19.34 -17.74 -17.72
CA VAL A 517 18.83 -19.09 -17.43
C VAL A 517 19.55 -19.62 -16.19
N PRO A 518 18.89 -19.71 -15.02
CA PRO A 518 19.55 -20.17 -13.80
C PRO A 518 19.97 -21.63 -13.89
N ALA A 519 21.16 -21.93 -13.35
CA ALA A 519 21.62 -23.31 -13.22
C ALA A 519 20.79 -24.07 -12.18
N ALA A 520 20.55 -25.36 -12.42
CA ALA A 520 19.93 -26.26 -11.46
C ALA A 520 20.91 -26.53 -10.30
N THR A 521 20.83 -25.67 -9.29
CA THR A 521 21.73 -25.62 -8.14
C THR A 521 21.21 -26.53 -7.03
N ASP A 522 22.13 -27.17 -6.30
CA ASP A 522 21.82 -27.95 -5.10
C ASP A 522 21.11 -27.07 -4.07
N ALA A 523 19.86 -27.39 -3.73
CA ALA A 523 19.01 -26.52 -2.93
C ALA A 523 19.59 -26.28 -1.52
N ALA A 524 20.38 -27.21 -0.99
CA ALA A 524 20.97 -27.10 0.34
C ALA A 524 22.08 -26.03 0.42
N LYS A 525 22.49 -25.47 -0.73
CA LYS A 525 23.53 -24.44 -0.87
C LYS A 525 22.98 -23.08 -1.28
N VAL A 526 21.67 -22.97 -1.53
CA VAL A 526 21.02 -21.72 -1.97
C VAL A 526 20.37 -21.07 -0.76
N ASP A 527 20.82 -19.87 -0.40
CA ASP A 527 20.23 -19.02 0.65
C ASP A 527 19.91 -19.78 1.96
N SER A 528 20.77 -20.73 2.36
CA SER A 528 20.53 -21.68 3.46
C SER A 528 20.34 -21.02 4.84
N GLU A 529 20.70 -19.74 4.95
CA GLU A 529 20.60 -18.91 6.16
C GLU A 529 19.54 -17.78 6.01
N ALA A 530 18.68 -17.83 4.98
CA ALA A 530 17.67 -16.79 4.67
C ALA A 530 16.80 -16.38 5.88
N TYR A 531 16.47 -17.35 6.72
CA TYR A 531 15.66 -17.20 7.91
C TYR A 531 16.42 -17.65 9.16
N ALA A 532 16.63 -16.72 10.09
CA ALA A 532 17.19 -17.03 11.39
C ALA A 532 16.22 -17.91 12.20
N PRO A 533 16.72 -18.88 13.01
CA PRO A 533 15.88 -19.59 13.96
C PRO A 533 15.35 -18.61 15.02
N LEU A 534 14.07 -18.74 15.38
CA LEU A 534 13.47 -17.97 16.48
C LEU A 534 13.42 -18.87 17.72
N THR A 535 13.87 -18.36 18.86
CA THR A 535 13.69 -19.04 20.17
C THR A 535 13.35 -17.98 21.20
N GLN A 536 12.18 -18.10 21.80
CA GLN A 536 11.63 -17.20 22.82
C GLN A 536 10.83 -18.03 23.85
N PRO A 537 10.44 -17.47 25.00
CA PRO A 537 9.56 -18.17 25.95
C PRO A 537 8.27 -18.66 25.26
N GLY A 538 7.96 -19.95 25.38
CA GLY A 538 6.76 -20.54 24.76
C GLY A 538 6.88 -20.93 23.28
N LEU A 539 7.95 -20.54 22.56
CA LEU A 539 8.07 -20.82 21.12
C LEU A 539 9.52 -21.02 20.65
N LYS A 540 9.77 -22.16 20.00
CA LYS A 540 10.98 -22.43 19.21
C LYS A 540 10.59 -22.72 17.76
N VAL A 541 11.24 -22.06 16.82
CA VAL A 541 10.99 -22.15 15.38
C VAL A 541 12.28 -22.51 14.64
N ARG A 542 12.23 -23.56 13.83
CA ARG A 542 13.30 -23.98 12.95
C ARG A 542 12.82 -23.98 11.50
N TRP A 543 13.38 -23.07 10.72
CA TRP A 543 13.25 -23.06 9.27
C TRP A 543 14.22 -24.09 8.66
N LEU A 544 13.71 -24.92 7.76
CA LEU A 544 14.48 -25.92 7.02
C LEU A 544 14.43 -25.55 5.54
N PHE A 545 15.43 -24.78 5.11
CA PHE A 545 15.49 -24.22 3.77
C PHE A 545 16.30 -25.13 2.84
N GLY A 546 15.73 -25.48 1.68
CA GLY A 546 16.42 -26.15 0.58
C GLY A 546 16.99 -27.54 0.87
N GLN A 547 16.54 -28.28 1.89
CA GLN A 547 17.28 -29.48 2.35
C GLN A 547 17.46 -30.59 1.28
N ASP A 548 16.58 -30.68 0.29
CA ASP A 548 16.62 -31.70 -0.76
C ASP A 548 16.39 -31.12 -2.16
N GLY A 549 17.01 -31.77 -3.16
CA GLY A 549 16.74 -31.54 -4.58
C GLY A 549 17.57 -30.45 -5.24
N LYS A 550 17.10 -29.97 -6.39
CA LYS A 550 17.72 -28.88 -7.15
C LYS A 550 16.71 -27.78 -7.42
N VAL A 551 17.20 -26.54 -7.36
CA VAL A 551 16.40 -25.33 -7.52
C VAL A 551 16.98 -24.46 -8.64
N ALA A 552 16.10 -23.76 -9.35
CA ALA A 552 16.48 -22.71 -10.29
C ALA A 552 16.89 -21.47 -9.49
N ALA A 553 18.20 -21.26 -9.33
CA ALA A 553 18.77 -20.22 -8.49
C ALA A 553 20.02 -19.57 -9.10
N CYS A 554 20.27 -18.34 -8.68
CA CYS A 554 21.45 -17.54 -9.00
C CYS A 554 21.85 -16.70 -7.78
N GLN A 555 23.12 -16.27 -7.75
CA GLN A 555 23.61 -15.29 -6.79
C GLN A 555 24.14 -14.07 -7.56
N ARG A 556 23.70 -12.88 -7.15
CA ARG A 556 24.24 -11.61 -7.67
C ARG A 556 25.68 -11.40 -7.16
N SER A 557 26.40 -10.51 -7.83
CA SER A 557 27.73 -10.05 -7.39
C SER A 557 27.73 -9.37 -6.02
N ASP A 558 26.58 -8.89 -5.54
CA ASP A 558 26.37 -8.37 -4.17
C ASP A 558 26.08 -9.48 -3.13
N GLY A 559 26.24 -10.75 -3.50
CA GLY A 559 26.05 -11.90 -2.62
C GLY A 559 24.58 -12.30 -2.40
N ARG A 560 23.60 -11.55 -2.92
CA ARG A 560 22.18 -11.87 -2.73
C ARG A 560 21.71 -12.96 -3.68
N TRP A 561 21.05 -13.96 -3.11
CA TRP A 561 20.38 -15.02 -3.86
C TRP A 561 19.04 -14.55 -4.43
N HIS A 562 18.71 -15.06 -5.62
CA HIS A 562 17.35 -15.07 -6.17
C HIS A 562 17.05 -16.43 -6.80
N TYR A 563 15.84 -16.92 -6.59
CA TYR A 563 15.46 -18.30 -6.86
C TYR A 563 13.94 -18.47 -6.96
N LEU A 564 13.53 -19.53 -7.66
CA LEU A 564 12.14 -19.92 -7.85
C LEU A 564 11.83 -21.25 -7.19
N ALA A 565 10.74 -21.30 -6.43
CA ALA A 565 10.16 -22.52 -5.86
C ALA A 565 11.12 -23.37 -5.00
N GLN A 566 12.01 -22.73 -4.23
CA GLN A 566 12.90 -23.43 -3.29
C GLN A 566 12.09 -24.15 -2.20
N PRO A 567 12.36 -25.43 -1.91
CA PRO A 567 11.69 -26.13 -0.82
C PRO A 567 11.92 -25.45 0.54
N LEU A 568 10.83 -25.24 1.28
CA LEU A 568 10.85 -24.85 2.69
C LEU A 568 10.07 -25.89 3.50
N SER A 569 10.56 -26.19 4.69
CA SER A 569 9.77 -26.76 5.78
C SER A 569 9.94 -25.96 7.06
N LEU A 570 8.92 -25.93 7.90
CA LEU A 570 8.92 -25.19 9.16
C LEU A 570 8.53 -26.11 10.31
N GLN A 571 9.41 -26.21 11.29
CA GLN A 571 9.17 -26.92 12.55
C GLN A 571 8.95 -25.90 13.66
N LEU A 572 7.86 -26.04 14.40
CA LEU A 572 7.50 -25.24 15.56
C LEU A 572 7.32 -26.16 16.75
N ASN A 573 8.00 -25.86 17.84
CA ASN A 573 7.76 -26.46 19.14
C ASN A 573 7.25 -25.35 20.07
N ARG A 574 5.99 -25.48 20.50
CA ARG A 574 5.36 -24.61 21.49
C ARG A 574 5.39 -25.31 22.84
N THR A 575 6.20 -24.82 23.76
CA THR A 575 6.17 -25.29 25.15
C THR A 575 4.95 -24.69 25.85
N GLN A 576 4.25 -25.46 26.70
CA GLN A 576 3.28 -24.86 27.63
C GLN A 576 4.02 -23.86 28.53
N GLY A 577 3.52 -22.63 28.57
CA GLY A 577 3.97 -21.53 29.42
C GLY A 577 2.76 -20.79 29.96
#